data_AF-A0A6G0QKN7-F1
#
_entry.id   AF-A0A6G0QKN7-F1
#
_cell.length_a   1.000
_cell.length_b   1.000
_cell.length_c   1.000
_cell.angle_alpha   90.00
_cell.angle_beta   90.00
_cell.angle_gamma   90.00
#
_symmetry.space_group_name_H-M   'P 1'
#
loop_
_entity.id
_entity.type
_entity.pdbx_description
1 polymer ?
#
loop_
_entity_poly.entity_id
_entity_poly.type
_entity_poly.pdbx_seq_one_letter_code
_entity_poly.pdbx_strand_id
1 'polypeptide(L)' 'MWEKIPALIVVVVCFCLGCYVTYTSGKNLFAPSDDDTAFPFCAPEYENTVYYNYTAEHES' A
#
# COMPACT_ATOMS: atom_id res chain seq x y z
N MET A 1 40.29 -12.08 2.06
CA MET A 1 38.95 -12.42 2.61
C MET A 1 38.25 -11.22 3.24
N TRP A 2 38.98 -10.19 3.68
CA TRP A 2 38.44 -8.95 4.28
C TRP A 2 37.55 -8.08 3.36
N GLU A 3 37.82 -7.97 2.07
CA GLU A 3 36.94 -7.25 1.12
C GLU A 3 35.63 -7.97 0.80
N LYS A 4 35.57 -9.30 1.00
CA LYS A 4 34.37 -10.10 0.68
C LYS A 4 33.30 -10.01 1.75
N ILE A 5 33.70 -9.75 3.00
CA ILE A 5 32.81 -9.61 4.16
C ILE A 5 31.84 -8.43 3.99
N PRO A 6 32.28 -7.19 3.68
CA PRO A 6 31.35 -6.08 3.47
C PRO A 6 30.44 -6.31 2.26
N ALA A 7 30.93 -6.94 1.20
CA ALA A 7 30.10 -7.30 0.05
C ALA A 7 28.97 -8.28 0.44
N LEU A 8 29.28 -9.30 1.25
CA LEU A 8 28.27 -10.22 1.78
C LEU A 8 27.25 -9.52 2.66
N ILE A 9 27.70 -8.61 3.53
CA ILE A 9 26.82 -7.82 4.40
C ILE A 9 25.85 -6.98 3.56
N VAL A 10 26.35 -6.28 2.54
CA VAL A 10 25.50 -5.47 1.64
C VAL A 10 24.47 -6.35 0.92
N VAL A 11 24.88 -7.51 0.42
CA VAL A 11 23.95 -8.45 -0.24
C VAL A 11 22.85 -8.90 0.71
N VAL A 12 23.20 -9.28 1.95
CA VAL A 12 22.22 -9.71 2.96
C VAL A 12 21.26 -8.58 3.31
N VAL A 13 21.77 -7.36 3.53
CA VAL A 13 20.94 -6.19 3.86
C VAL A 13 20.00 -5.85 2.70
N CYS A 14 20.50 -5.78 1.46
CA CYS A 14 19.67 -5.54 0.28
C CYS A 14 18.63 -6.63 0.07
N PHE A 15 18.97 -7.90 0.35
CA PHE A 15 18.02 -9.01 0.26
C PHE A 15 16.89 -8.87 1.28
N CYS A 16 17.20 -8.62 2.56
CA CYS A 16 16.19 -8.41 3.60
C CYS A 16 15.28 -7.23 3.28
N LEU A 17 15.86 -6.09 2.87
CA LEU A 17 15.11 -4.90 2.48
C LEU A 17 14.24 -5.15 1.24
N GLY A 18 14.76 -5.88 0.24
CA GLY A 18 14.01 -6.25 -0.96
C GLY A 18 12.80 -7.13 -0.65
N CYS A 19 12.97 -8.15 0.21
CA CYS A 19 11.87 -8.97 0.68
C CYS A 19 10.81 -8.13 1.42
N TYR A 20 11.24 -7.22 2.29
CA TYR A 20 10.33 -6.33 3.03
C TYR A 20 9.51 -5.44 2.07
N VAL A 21 10.16 -4.75 1.14
CA VAL A 21 9.49 -3.88 0.17
C VAL A 21 8.54 -4.68 -0.73
N THR A 22 8.95 -5.86 -1.18
CA THR A 22 8.12 -6.75 -2.01
C THR A 22 6.86 -7.17 -1.25
N TYR A 23 7.00 -7.58 0.01
CA TYR A 23 5.88 -7.98 0.85
C TYR A 23 4.92 -6.83 1.14
N THR A 24 5.42 -5.68 1.59
CA THR A 24 4.55 -4.53 1.90
C THR A 24 3.85 -3.98 0.67
N SER A 25 4.55 -3.91 -0.47
CA SER A 25 3.95 -3.47 -1.72
C SER A 25 2.90 -4.46 -2.19
N GLY A 26 3.21 -5.76 -2.11
CA GLY A 26 2.27 -6.83 -2.46
C GLY A 26 1.01 -6.81 -1.61
N LYS A 27 1.13 -6.64 -0.28
CA LYS A 27 -0.04 -6.43 0.58
C LYS A 27 -0.85 -5.22 0.12
N ASN A 28 -0.24 -4.06 -0.02
CA ASN A 28 -0.97 -2.84 -0.39
C ASN A 28 -1.65 -2.93 -1.76
N LEU A 29 -1.11 -3.71 -2.70
CA LEU A 29 -1.67 -3.86 -4.05
C LEU A 29 -2.75 -4.95 -4.16
N PHE A 30 -2.55 -6.11 -3.52
CA PHE A 30 -3.35 -7.30 -3.78
C PHE A 30 -4.25 -7.72 -2.61
N ALA A 31 -3.90 -7.31 -1.39
CA ALA A 31 -4.68 -7.57 -0.19
C ALA A 31 -4.51 -6.37 0.75
N PRO A 32 -4.96 -5.17 0.32
CA PRO A 32 -4.93 -4.00 1.18
C PRO A 32 -5.62 -4.40 2.48
N SER A 33 -4.98 -4.13 3.62
CA SER A 33 -5.63 -4.32 4.92
C SER A 33 -6.98 -3.64 4.85
N ASP A 34 -8.05 -4.36 5.20
CA ASP A 34 -9.42 -3.87 5.17
C ASP A 34 -9.46 -2.53 5.91
N ASP A 35 -9.44 -1.45 5.14
CA ASP A 35 -9.72 -0.12 5.63
C ASP A 35 -11.24 -0.05 5.60
N ASP A 36 -11.87 0.03 6.78
CA ASP A 36 -13.33 -0.02 6.92
C ASP A 36 -14.02 1.20 6.27
N THR A 37 -13.26 2.15 5.72
CA THR A 37 -13.81 3.30 5.01
C THR A 37 -14.18 2.96 3.58
N ALA A 38 -15.31 3.51 3.12
CA ALA A 38 -15.80 3.28 1.76
C ALA A 38 -14.87 3.92 0.70
N PHE A 39 -14.17 4.99 1.06
CA PHE A 39 -13.30 5.77 0.19
C PHE A 39 -11.95 6.12 0.87
N PRO A 40 -11.05 5.16 1.08
CA PRO A 40 -9.81 5.32 1.88
C PRO A 40 -8.78 6.31 1.30
N PHE A 41 -8.98 6.76 0.06
CA PHE A 41 -8.12 7.73 -0.61
C PHE A 41 -8.70 9.15 -0.61
N CYS A 42 -9.92 9.32 -0.12
CA CYS A 42 -10.56 10.62 0.03
C CYS A 42 -10.09 11.30 1.31
N ALA A 43 -10.26 12.63 1.40
CA ALA A 43 -10.03 13.33 2.66
C ALA A 43 -10.96 12.77 3.75
N PRO A 44 -10.57 12.80 5.04
CA PRO A 44 -11.31 12.11 6.10
C PRO A 44 -12.78 12.54 6.27
N GLU A 45 -13.12 13.76 5.85
CA GLU A 45 -14.51 14.23 5.82
C GLU A 45 -15.40 13.51 4.78
N TYR A 46 -14.78 12.87 3.78
CA TYR A 46 -15.45 12.22 2.65
C TYR A 46 -15.19 10.70 2.56
N GLU A 47 -14.51 10.11 3.55
CA GLU A 47 -14.18 8.68 3.57
C GLU A 47 -15.42 7.76 3.62
N ASN A 48 -16.58 8.27 4.05
CA ASN A 48 -17.81 7.49 4.25
C ASN A 48 -19.05 8.06 3.55
N THR A 49 -18.89 9.13 2.76
CA THR A 49 -19.99 9.84 2.11
C THR A 49 -19.72 10.01 0.62
N VAL A 50 -20.67 9.59 -0.20
CA VAL A 50 -20.58 9.72 -1.66
C VAL A 50 -20.71 11.19 -2.03
N TYR A 51 -19.65 11.79 -2.58
CA TYR A 51 -19.62 13.22 -2.96
C TYR A 51 -20.68 13.57 -4.03
N TYR A 52 -20.99 12.63 -4.92
CA TYR A 52 -21.97 12.83 -5.98
C TYR A 52 -22.69 11.53 -6.34
N ASN A 53 -24.02 11.50 -6.16
CA ASN A 53 -24.85 10.34 -6.46
C ASN A 53 -25.63 10.56 -7.76
N TYR A 54 -25.09 10.06 -8.89
CA TYR A 54 -25.71 10.23 -10.20
C TYR A 54 -27.15 9.68 -10.27
N THR A 55 -27.41 8.55 -9.61
CA THR A 55 -28.70 7.85 -9.60
C THR A 55 -29.79 8.70 -8.92
N ALA A 56 -29.46 9.34 -7.80
CA ALA A 56 -30.38 10.22 -7.07
C ALA A 56 -30.74 11.49 -7.85
N GLU A 57 -29.79 12.03 -8.62
CA GLU A 57 -29.93 13.32 -9.31
C GLU A 57 -30.59 13.21 -10.70
N HIS A 58 -30.52 12.05 -11.37
CA HIS A 58 -30.93 11.92 -12.78
C HIS A 58 -31.95 10.80 -13.07
N GLU A 59 -32.25 9.94 -12.09
CA GLU A 59 -33.16 8.81 -12.27
C GLU A 59 -34.40 8.89 -11.35
N SER A 60 -34.75 10.10 -10.88
CA SER A 60 -35.90 10.38 -9.99
C SER A 60 -37.25 10.46 -10.71
#